data_AF-A0A429G963-F1
#
_entry.id   AF-A0A429G963-F1
#
_cell.length_a   1.000
_cell.length_b   1.000
_cell.length_c   1.000
_cell.angle_alpha   90.00
_cell.angle_beta   90.00
_cell.angle_gamma   90.00
#
_symmetry.space_group_name_H-M   'P 1'
#
loop_
_entity.id
_entity.type
_entity.pdbx_description
1 polymer ?
#
loop_
_entity_poly.entity_id
_entity_poly.type
_entity_poly.pdbx_seq_one_letter_code
_entity_poly.pdbx_strand_id
1 'polypeptide(L)'
;MRGAFAREAAHFGRRHRALLAVFAVVLAGTVAYRIASGPNEVDWLPADAGRDWFAVCEGTAFTRAAPYAGPGPHPVKIFGAPSPGSGGEQDPDKPPASWDPRRADQVQLVACAELVEGGTEGRVECPRYAERYPLDPSGSPPEPAGYVSLMEKRYEVRLYEARTGEEVASWEVLGEDRSCPVSAYGAVLFSGILPSQWKRLLHEHVEGRAD
;
A
#
# COMPACT_ATOMS: atom_id res chain seq x y z
N MET A 1 -26.75 -21.66 17.43
CA MET A 1 -26.21 -21.62 16.04
C MET A 1 -24.78 -22.16 15.90
N ARG A 2 -23.84 -21.95 16.84
CA ARG A 2 -22.43 -22.44 16.73
C ARG A 2 -22.25 -23.97 16.57
N GLY A 3 -23.16 -24.79 17.11
CA GLY A 3 -23.06 -26.26 17.05
C GLY A 3 -23.54 -26.94 15.76
N ALA A 4 -24.23 -26.22 14.86
CA ALA A 4 -24.65 -26.75 13.56
C ALA A 4 -23.50 -26.70 12.55
N PHE A 5 -22.86 -25.54 12.42
CA PHE A 5 -21.69 -25.32 11.57
C PHE A 5 -20.54 -26.29 11.84
N ALA A 6 -20.21 -26.55 13.12
CA ALA A 6 -19.12 -27.46 13.48
C ALA A 6 -19.36 -28.91 13.00
N ARG A 7 -20.63 -29.35 12.99
CA ARG A 7 -21.00 -30.71 12.55
C ARG A 7 -21.01 -30.83 11.03
N GLU A 8 -21.49 -29.80 10.34
CA GLU A 8 -21.44 -29.73 8.87
C GLU A 8 -20.01 -29.64 8.34
N ALA A 9 -19.16 -28.81 8.94
CA ALA A 9 -17.74 -28.72 8.60
C ALA A 9 -17.00 -30.05 8.80
N ALA A 10 -17.27 -30.77 9.89
CA ALA A 10 -16.67 -32.08 10.15
C ALA A 10 -17.13 -33.15 9.15
N HIS A 11 -18.40 -33.10 8.71
CA HIS A 11 -18.92 -34.02 7.71
C HIS A 11 -18.36 -33.73 6.31
N PHE A 12 -18.30 -32.45 5.93
CA PHE A 12 -17.67 -32.01 4.68
C PHE A 12 -16.18 -32.39 4.65
N GLY A 13 -15.45 -32.08 5.73
CA GLY A 13 -14.03 -32.41 5.86
C GLY A 13 -13.77 -33.90 5.69
N ARG A 14 -14.61 -34.79 6.26
CA ARG A 14 -14.51 -36.25 6.09
C ARG A 14 -14.81 -36.71 4.67
N ARG A 15 -15.85 -36.17 4.03
CA ARG A 15 -16.25 -36.54 2.66
C ARG A 15 -15.27 -36.05 1.60
N HIS A 16 -14.60 -34.92 1.87
CA HIS A 16 -13.71 -34.25 0.92
C HIS A 16 -12.24 -34.26 1.33
N ARG A 17 -11.81 -35.17 2.23
CA ARG A 17 -10.41 -35.25 2.70
C ARG A 17 -9.38 -35.28 1.57
N ALA A 18 -9.64 -36.09 0.54
CA ALA A 18 -8.74 -36.21 -0.61
C ALA A 18 -8.64 -34.89 -1.39
N LEU A 19 -9.77 -34.19 -1.62
CA LEU A 19 -9.77 -32.91 -2.31
C LEU A 19 -9.08 -31.81 -1.49
N LEU A 20 -9.31 -31.78 -0.17
CA LEU A 20 -8.63 -30.84 0.73
C LEU A 20 -7.12 -31.10 0.77
N ALA A 21 -6.69 -32.37 0.77
CA ALA A 21 -5.28 -32.74 0.72
C ALA A 21 -4.62 -32.33 -0.62
N VAL A 22 -5.29 -32.60 -1.75
CA VAL A 22 -4.80 -32.16 -3.07
C VAL A 22 -4.70 -30.64 -3.15
N PHE A 23 -5.73 -29.93 -2.69
CA PHE A 23 -5.73 -28.47 -2.64
C PHE A 23 -4.59 -27.92 -1.77
N ALA A 24 -4.36 -28.52 -0.60
CA ALA A 24 -3.25 -28.14 0.27
C ALA A 24 -1.88 -28.39 -0.39
N VAL A 25 -1.69 -29.52 -1.09
CA VAL A 25 -0.45 -29.82 -1.83
C VAL A 25 -0.23 -28.84 -2.98
N VAL A 26 -1.28 -28.52 -3.74
CA VAL A 26 -1.19 -27.54 -4.84
C VAL A 26 -0.82 -26.17 -4.29
N LEU A 27 -1.50 -25.70 -3.24
CA LEU A 27 -1.17 -24.43 -2.58
C LEU A 27 0.28 -24.41 -2.08
N ALA A 28 0.71 -25.45 -1.36
CA ALA A 28 2.08 -25.54 -0.86
C ALA A 28 3.11 -25.53 -2.01
N GLY A 29 2.84 -26.25 -3.10
CA GLY A 29 3.67 -26.27 -4.30
C GLY A 29 3.76 -24.90 -4.98
N THR A 30 2.65 -24.17 -5.11
CA THR A 30 2.63 -22.82 -5.69
C THR A 30 3.40 -21.82 -4.84
N VAL A 31 3.23 -21.87 -3.51
CA VAL A 31 3.99 -21.02 -2.57
C VAL A 31 5.48 -21.34 -2.65
N ALA A 32 5.85 -22.63 -2.61
CA ALA A 32 7.25 -23.04 -2.71
C ALA A 32 7.89 -22.64 -4.05
N TYR A 33 7.17 -22.76 -5.17
CA TYR A 33 7.66 -22.32 -6.48
C TYR A 33 7.90 -20.80 -6.53
N ARG A 34 6.97 -20.00 -5.98
CA ARG A 34 7.12 -18.54 -5.90
C ARG A 34 8.33 -18.13 -5.05
N ILE A 35 8.53 -18.79 -3.92
CA ILE A 35 9.72 -18.58 -3.07
C ILE A 35 11.00 -18.97 -3.83
N ALA A 36 10.96 -20.09 -4.56
CA ALA A 36 12.11 -20.58 -5.31
C ALA A 36 12.43 -19.75 -6.56
N SER A 37 11.43 -19.14 -7.20
CA SER A 37 11.61 -18.36 -8.43
C SER A 37 12.19 -16.97 -8.18
N GLY A 38 12.12 -16.46 -6.94
CA GLY A 38 12.56 -15.12 -6.60
C GLY A 38 11.76 -14.01 -7.32
N PRO A 39 12.19 -12.74 -7.15
CA PRO A 39 11.66 -11.62 -7.91
C PRO A 39 12.12 -11.66 -9.37
N ASN A 40 11.42 -10.92 -10.24
CA ASN A 40 11.86 -10.73 -11.62
C ASN A 40 13.08 -9.79 -11.62
N GLU A 41 14.25 -10.31 -11.95
CA GLU A 41 15.48 -9.51 -11.98
C GLU A 41 15.67 -8.77 -13.30
N VAL A 42 16.07 -7.50 -13.22
CA VAL A 42 16.48 -6.69 -14.38
C VAL A 42 17.84 -6.03 -14.15
N ASP A 43 18.73 -6.12 -15.15
CA ASP A 43 20.07 -5.53 -15.12
C ASP A 43 20.11 -4.13 -15.77
N TRP A 44 19.18 -3.27 -15.39
CA TRP A 44 19.15 -1.87 -15.78
C TRP A 44 18.55 -1.04 -14.64
N LEU A 45 18.67 0.29 -14.74
CA LEU A 45 18.03 1.22 -13.82
C LEU A 45 17.07 2.14 -14.60
N PRO A 46 15.93 2.53 -14.01
CA PRO A 46 15.12 3.60 -14.58
C PRO A 46 15.93 4.88 -14.80
N ALA A 47 15.42 5.77 -15.65
CA ALA A 47 16.11 7.02 -15.97
C ALA A 47 16.25 7.94 -14.75
N ASP A 48 15.28 7.90 -13.84
CA ASP A 48 15.23 8.67 -12.62
C ASP A 48 14.65 7.86 -11.46
N ALA A 49 14.48 8.51 -10.30
CA ALA A 49 13.85 7.90 -9.14
C ALA A 49 12.31 8.06 -9.17
N GLY A 50 11.70 8.05 -10.35
CA GLY A 50 10.28 8.30 -10.56
C GLY A 50 9.39 7.05 -10.41
N ARG A 51 8.33 7.01 -11.22
CA ARG A 51 7.26 6.00 -11.12
C ARG A 51 7.67 4.59 -11.49
N ASP A 52 8.73 4.41 -12.28
CA ASP A 52 9.18 3.09 -12.73
C ASP A 52 9.64 2.18 -11.58
N TRP A 53 10.01 2.77 -10.43
CA TRP A 53 10.32 2.04 -9.20
C TRP A 53 9.11 1.35 -8.58
N PHE A 54 7.88 1.68 -9.00
CA PHE A 54 6.68 0.94 -8.61
C PHE A 54 6.75 -0.54 -9.04
N ALA A 55 7.55 -0.88 -10.06
CA ALA A 55 7.78 -2.26 -10.46
C ALA A 55 8.37 -3.13 -9.33
N VAL A 56 9.04 -2.53 -8.33
CA VAL A 56 9.48 -3.26 -7.14
C VAL A 56 8.29 -3.75 -6.32
N CYS A 57 7.23 -2.94 -6.18
CA CYS A 57 5.98 -3.36 -5.54
C CYS A 57 5.31 -4.52 -6.28
N GLU A 58 5.57 -4.67 -7.59
CA GLU A 58 5.07 -5.75 -8.43
C GLU A 58 6.01 -6.98 -8.48
N GLY A 59 7.07 -6.97 -7.65
CA GLY A 59 8.03 -8.07 -7.53
C GLY A 59 9.19 -8.02 -8.52
N THR A 60 9.62 -6.83 -8.94
CA THR A 60 10.83 -6.62 -9.77
C THR A 60 12.03 -6.24 -8.91
N ALA A 61 13.20 -6.82 -9.17
CA ALA A 61 14.48 -6.47 -8.56
C ALA A 61 15.37 -5.77 -9.59
N PHE A 62 15.86 -4.56 -9.26
CA PHE A 62 16.76 -3.80 -10.10
C PHE A 62 18.20 -4.07 -9.66
N THR A 63 18.87 -5.06 -10.25
CA THR A 63 20.14 -5.60 -9.71
C THR A 63 21.31 -4.60 -9.69
N ARG A 64 21.17 -3.48 -10.42
CA ARG A 64 22.08 -2.32 -10.45
C ARG A 64 21.76 -1.22 -9.42
N ALA A 65 20.66 -1.34 -8.68
CA ALA A 65 20.33 -0.41 -7.60
C ALA A 65 21.40 -0.46 -6.50
N ALA A 66 21.48 0.62 -5.73
CA ALA A 66 22.38 0.66 -4.58
C ALA A 66 21.94 -0.43 -3.57
N PRO A 67 22.87 -1.23 -3.04
CA PRO A 67 22.53 -2.26 -2.05
C PRO A 67 22.11 -1.64 -0.74
N TYR A 68 21.12 -2.25 -0.08
CA TYR A 68 20.74 -1.89 1.28
C TYR A 68 21.75 -2.51 2.28
N ALA A 69 22.42 -1.65 3.06
CA ALA A 69 23.55 -2.07 3.90
C ALA A 69 23.23 -2.15 5.41
N GLY A 70 21.95 -2.25 5.79
CA GLY A 70 21.53 -2.32 7.20
C GLY A 70 21.25 -0.94 7.81
N PRO A 71 21.64 -0.61 9.06
CA PRO A 71 21.22 0.63 9.70
C PRO A 71 21.85 1.91 9.11
N GLY A 72 21.06 2.98 8.97
CA GLY A 72 21.53 4.38 8.81
C GLY A 72 21.70 4.85 7.36
N PRO A 73 21.51 6.15 7.08
CA PRO A 73 20.28 6.57 6.47
C PRO A 73 20.14 6.18 5.01
N HIS A 74 18.97 5.65 4.65
CA HIS A 74 18.72 5.05 3.34
C HIS A 74 17.58 5.75 2.61
N PRO A 75 17.84 6.38 1.45
CA PRO A 75 16.77 6.95 0.64
C PRO A 75 15.75 5.86 0.28
N VAL A 76 14.47 6.19 0.44
CA VAL A 76 13.32 5.30 0.24
C VAL A 76 12.35 5.93 -0.74
N LYS A 77 11.87 5.14 -1.70
CA LYS A 77 10.72 5.53 -2.53
C LYS A 77 9.44 4.98 -1.93
N ILE A 78 8.43 5.84 -1.79
CA ILE A 78 7.16 5.48 -1.19
C ILE A 78 6.09 5.47 -2.27
N PHE A 79 5.35 4.37 -2.37
CA PHE A 79 4.25 4.18 -3.32
C PHE A 79 3.00 3.67 -2.60
N GLY A 80 1.83 3.97 -3.19
CA GLY A 80 0.54 3.54 -2.67
C GLY A 80 -0.04 4.47 -1.60
N ALA A 81 -1.08 3.99 -0.91
CA ALA A 81 -1.86 4.72 0.09
C ALA A 81 -2.24 6.17 -0.31
N PRO A 82 -3.25 6.34 -1.19
CA PRO A 82 -3.67 7.67 -1.61
C PRO A 82 -4.02 8.54 -0.40
N SER A 83 -3.47 9.76 -0.34
CA SER A 83 -3.94 10.78 0.59
C SER A 83 -5.25 11.33 0.03
N PRO A 84 -6.40 11.14 0.72
CA PRO A 84 -7.68 11.59 0.20
C PRO A 84 -7.75 13.11 0.05
N GLY A 85 -6.94 13.88 0.77
CA GLY A 85 -7.00 15.34 0.77
C GLY A 85 -5.67 16.01 1.10
N SER A 86 -5.72 17.16 1.78
CA SER A 86 -4.53 17.97 2.10
C SER A 86 -3.80 17.53 3.37
N GLY A 87 -4.20 16.42 3.99
CA GLY A 87 -3.63 15.95 5.26
C GLY A 87 -2.15 15.69 5.15
N GLY A 88 -1.71 15.09 4.04
CA GLY A 88 -0.28 14.89 3.79
C GLY A 88 0.51 16.20 3.59
N GLU A 89 -0.08 17.22 2.98
CA GLU A 89 0.60 18.51 2.79
C GLU A 89 0.72 19.31 4.10
N GLN A 90 -0.27 19.16 4.98
CA GLN A 90 -0.36 19.87 6.26
C GLN A 90 0.31 19.13 7.42
N ASP A 91 0.78 17.90 7.21
CA ASP A 91 1.43 17.10 8.25
C ASP A 91 2.73 17.79 8.72
N PRO A 92 2.82 18.21 10.00
CA PRO A 92 4.00 18.87 10.52
C PRO A 92 5.21 17.94 10.63
N ASP A 93 4.98 16.63 10.72
CA ASP A 93 5.98 15.60 10.98
C ASP A 93 6.34 14.80 9.71
N LYS A 94 6.22 15.44 8.54
CA LYS A 94 6.60 14.84 7.26
C LYS A 94 8.06 14.35 7.23
N PRO A 95 8.35 13.26 6.50
CA PRO A 95 9.71 12.84 6.25
C PRO A 95 10.57 13.97 5.67
N PRO A 96 11.87 14.06 6.04
CA PRO A 96 12.77 15.03 5.44
C PRO A 96 12.96 14.72 3.96
N ALA A 97 13.23 15.74 3.15
CA ALA A 97 13.43 15.58 1.71
C ALA A 97 14.60 14.64 1.34
N SER A 98 15.52 14.37 2.26
CA SER A 98 16.60 13.40 2.09
C SER A 98 16.12 11.95 2.00
N TRP A 99 14.91 11.64 2.49
CA TRP A 99 14.30 10.33 2.30
C TRP A 99 13.91 10.08 0.85
N ASP A 100 13.63 11.11 0.05
CA ASP A 100 13.11 10.99 -1.32
C ASP A 100 14.25 11.14 -2.36
N PRO A 101 14.88 10.04 -2.83
CA PRO A 101 15.98 10.14 -3.78
C PRO A 101 15.49 10.71 -5.11
N ARG A 102 16.34 11.47 -5.82
CA ARG A 102 15.99 11.99 -7.16
C ARG A 102 16.63 11.20 -8.29
N ARG A 103 17.76 10.57 -8.03
CA ARG A 103 18.50 9.78 -9.02
C ARG A 103 18.23 8.29 -8.80
N ALA A 104 18.11 7.53 -9.89
CA ALA A 104 17.81 6.11 -9.83
C ALA A 104 18.89 5.34 -9.02
N ASP A 105 20.16 5.72 -9.16
CA ASP A 105 21.29 5.10 -8.44
C ASP A 105 21.32 5.37 -6.93
N GLN A 106 20.42 6.20 -6.41
CA GLN A 106 20.28 6.48 -4.98
C GLN A 106 19.17 5.67 -4.31
N VAL A 107 18.29 5.02 -5.08
CA VAL A 107 17.19 4.24 -4.54
C VAL A 107 17.75 2.93 -3.98
N GLN A 108 17.56 2.73 -2.67
CA GLN A 108 17.95 1.51 -1.96
C GLN A 108 16.72 0.74 -1.46
N LEU A 109 15.71 1.48 -1.01
CA LEU A 109 14.48 0.93 -0.45
C LEU A 109 13.26 1.41 -1.23
N VAL A 110 12.25 0.56 -1.32
CA VAL A 110 10.93 0.89 -1.86
C VAL A 110 9.85 0.45 -0.87
N ALA A 111 9.08 1.39 -0.36
CA ALA A 111 7.93 1.14 0.49
C ALA A 111 6.64 1.16 -0.34
N CYS A 112 5.84 0.11 -0.22
CA CYS A 112 4.63 -0.11 -1.00
C CYS A 112 3.45 -0.27 -0.04
N ALA A 113 2.40 0.53 -0.19
CA ALA A 113 1.16 0.38 0.57
C ALA A 113 0.01 -0.12 -0.30
N GLU A 114 -0.55 -1.26 0.08
CA GLU A 114 -1.71 -1.88 -0.56
C GLU A 114 -2.92 -1.82 0.37
N LEU A 115 -4.13 -1.66 -0.18
CA LEU A 115 -5.36 -1.70 0.61
C LEU A 115 -5.63 -3.14 1.06
N VAL A 116 -5.85 -3.34 2.36
CA VAL A 116 -6.34 -4.62 2.86
C VAL A 116 -7.80 -4.77 2.45
N GLU A 117 -8.10 -5.83 1.69
CA GLU A 117 -9.46 -6.11 1.26
C GLU A 117 -10.37 -6.49 2.44
N GLY A 118 -11.60 -5.98 2.41
CA GLY A 118 -12.58 -6.22 3.47
C GLY A 118 -12.39 -5.31 4.68
N GLY A 119 -13.49 -5.07 5.40
CA GLY A 119 -13.49 -4.19 6.56
C GLY A 119 -13.64 -2.70 6.21
N THR A 120 -14.40 -2.02 7.04
CA THR A 120 -14.36 -0.57 7.19
C THR A 120 -14.37 -0.34 8.69
N GLU A 121 -13.37 0.37 9.19
CA GLU A 121 -13.22 0.62 10.63
C GLU A 121 -14.07 1.80 11.09
N GLY A 122 -14.37 2.72 10.17
CA GLY A 122 -15.12 3.93 10.46
C GLY A 122 -15.48 4.69 9.20
N ARG A 123 -16.29 5.74 9.39
CA ARG A 123 -16.71 6.64 8.33
C ARG A 123 -16.64 8.06 8.85
N VAL A 124 -15.99 8.92 8.08
CA VAL A 124 -16.00 10.37 8.25
C VAL A 124 -16.88 10.96 7.16
N GLU A 125 -17.78 11.87 7.54
CA GLU A 125 -18.58 12.61 6.58
C GLU A 125 -17.75 13.79 6.05
N CYS A 126 -17.51 13.81 4.75
CA CYS A 126 -16.91 14.97 4.10
C CYS A 126 -17.97 16.00 3.73
N PRO A 127 -17.59 17.29 3.68
CA PRO A 127 -18.46 18.34 3.16
C PRO A 127 -19.01 18.00 1.77
N ARG A 128 -20.12 18.65 1.40
CA ARG A 128 -20.68 18.47 0.07
C ARG A 128 -19.72 18.99 -0.98
N TYR A 129 -19.31 18.11 -1.89
CA TYR A 129 -18.59 18.50 -3.09
C TYR A 129 -19.59 18.88 -4.17
N ALA A 130 -19.31 19.96 -4.89
CA ALA A 130 -20.00 20.18 -6.15
C ALA A 130 -19.53 19.08 -7.13
N GLU A 131 -20.45 18.29 -7.68
CA GLU A 131 -20.14 17.42 -8.80
C GLU A 131 -19.70 18.29 -9.97
N ARG A 132 -18.39 18.50 -10.15
CA ARG A 132 -17.86 19.08 -11.39
C ARG A 132 -17.88 18.01 -12.47
N TYR A 133 -19.06 17.56 -12.87
CA TYR A 133 -19.17 16.95 -14.20
C TYR A 133 -18.81 18.03 -15.22
N PRO A 134 -17.91 17.75 -16.18
CA PRO A 134 -17.68 18.65 -17.29
C PRO A 134 -18.96 18.71 -18.11
N LEU A 135 -19.75 19.76 -17.87
CA LEU A 135 -20.96 20.15 -18.60
C LEU A 135 -22.12 19.15 -18.45
N ASP A 136 -23.07 19.45 -17.57
CA ASP A 136 -24.45 19.07 -17.87
C ASP A 136 -24.81 19.71 -19.23
N PRO A 137 -25.24 18.93 -20.24
CA PRO A 137 -25.67 19.47 -21.53
C PRO A 137 -26.79 20.52 -21.42
N SER A 138 -27.46 20.63 -20.27
CA SER A 138 -28.46 21.65 -19.98
C SER A 138 -27.90 23.05 -19.67
N GLY A 139 -26.59 23.17 -19.39
CA GLY A 139 -25.96 24.42 -18.97
C GLY A 139 -26.30 24.86 -17.53
N SER A 140 -27.03 24.03 -16.78
CA SER A 140 -27.32 24.28 -15.37
C SER A 140 -26.03 24.15 -14.54
N PRO A 141 -25.80 25.01 -13.54
CA PRO A 141 -24.73 24.79 -12.58
C PRO A 141 -24.97 23.46 -11.87
N PRO A 142 -23.93 22.63 -11.68
CA PRO A 142 -24.10 21.36 -10.99
C PRO A 142 -24.63 21.62 -9.58
N GLU A 143 -25.77 21.02 -9.24
CA GLU A 143 -26.23 21.02 -7.86
C GLU A 143 -25.23 20.19 -7.01
N PRO A 144 -24.88 20.63 -5.80
CA PRO A 144 -24.01 19.84 -4.93
C PRO A 144 -24.68 18.51 -4.58
N ALA A 145 -24.26 17.45 -5.26
CA ALA A 145 -24.79 16.11 -5.08
C ALA A 145 -24.18 15.46 -3.82
N GLY A 146 -24.88 15.64 -2.69
CA GLY A 146 -24.74 14.79 -1.51
C GLY A 146 -23.44 14.91 -0.70
N TYR A 147 -23.39 14.17 0.39
CA TYR A 147 -22.21 13.98 1.23
C TYR A 147 -21.40 12.82 0.66
N VAL A 148 -20.10 13.03 0.44
CA VAL A 148 -19.17 11.94 0.12
C VAL A 148 -18.66 11.34 1.42
N SER A 149 -18.61 10.02 1.46
CA SER A 149 -18.12 9.28 2.62
C SER A 149 -16.63 9.02 2.48
N LEU A 150 -15.86 9.43 3.49
CA LEU A 150 -14.48 8.98 3.65
C LEU A 150 -14.49 7.75 4.56
N MET A 151 -14.12 6.61 3.97
CA MET A 151 -14.12 5.31 4.62
C MET A 151 -12.73 5.06 5.19
N GLU A 152 -12.66 4.73 6.47
CA GLU A 152 -11.39 4.42 7.12
C GLU A 152 -10.89 3.05 6.64
N LYS A 153 -9.64 3.02 6.13
CA LYS A 153 -9.05 1.83 5.51
C LYS A 153 -7.74 1.43 6.16
N ARG A 154 -7.53 0.11 6.24
CA ARG A 154 -6.25 -0.49 6.61
C ARG A 154 -5.42 -0.74 5.37
N TYR A 155 -4.12 -0.62 5.55
CA TYR A 155 -3.12 -0.82 4.52
C TYR A 155 -2.11 -1.85 4.99
N GLU A 156 -1.75 -2.75 4.09
CA GLU A 156 -0.54 -3.55 4.23
C GLU A 156 0.61 -2.75 3.61
N VAL A 157 1.58 -2.39 4.45
CA VAL A 157 2.77 -1.66 4.05
C VAL A 157 3.93 -2.63 4.04
N ARG A 158 4.57 -2.79 2.89
CA ARG A 158 5.76 -3.64 2.73
C ARG A 158 6.95 -2.79 2.28
N LEU A 159 8.10 -3.07 2.86
CA LEU A 159 9.37 -2.44 2.54
C LEU A 159 10.24 -3.45 1.81
N TYR A 160 10.71 -3.09 0.63
CA TYR A 160 11.55 -3.93 -0.21
C TYR A 160 12.93 -3.31 -0.40
N GLU A 161 13.97 -4.15 -0.49
CA GLU A 161 15.25 -3.73 -1.04
C GLU A 161 15.14 -3.66 -2.57
N ALA A 162 15.45 -2.50 -3.14
CA ALA A 162 15.32 -2.27 -4.58
C ALA A 162 16.22 -3.19 -5.42
N ARG A 163 17.40 -3.55 -4.89
CA ARG A 163 18.40 -4.34 -5.61
C ARG A 163 18.03 -5.80 -5.74
N THR A 164 17.58 -6.38 -4.64
CA THR A 164 17.29 -7.81 -4.53
C THR A 164 15.82 -8.12 -4.69
N GLY A 165 14.93 -7.12 -4.55
CA GLY A 165 13.48 -7.31 -4.51
C GLY A 165 13.00 -8.02 -3.24
N GLU A 166 13.89 -8.26 -2.26
CA GLU A 166 13.54 -8.95 -1.03
C GLU A 166 12.75 -8.05 -0.09
N GLU A 167 11.77 -8.64 0.60
CA GLU A 167 11.02 -7.94 1.65
C GLU A 167 11.90 -7.79 2.90
N VAL A 168 12.10 -6.54 3.30
CA VAL A 168 12.86 -6.15 4.50
C VAL A 168 11.94 -6.12 5.73
N ALA A 169 10.73 -5.61 5.57
CA ALA A 169 9.74 -5.49 6.65
C ALA A 169 8.31 -5.35 6.12
N SER A 170 7.33 -5.68 6.96
CA SER A 170 5.90 -5.52 6.66
C SER A 170 5.12 -5.08 7.90
N TRP A 171 4.11 -4.24 7.69
CA TRP A 171 3.22 -3.72 8.73
C TRP A 171 1.79 -3.62 8.23
N GLU A 172 0.83 -3.76 9.14
CA GLU A 172 -0.55 -3.37 8.89
C GLU A 172 -0.85 -2.07 9.63
N VAL A 173 -1.37 -1.06 8.92
CA VAL A 173 -1.63 0.27 9.50
C VAL A 173 -3.02 0.77 9.10
N LEU A 174 -3.72 1.42 10.03
CA LEU A 174 -4.95 2.15 9.73
C LEU A 174 -4.57 3.53 9.16
N GLY A 175 -5.08 3.90 7.99
CA GLY A 175 -4.84 5.23 7.43
C GLY A 175 -5.44 6.32 8.32
N GLU A 176 -4.59 7.22 8.83
CA GLU A 176 -4.98 8.32 9.73
C GLU A 176 -5.34 9.60 8.96
N ASP A 177 -5.07 9.69 7.66
CA ASP A 177 -5.46 10.86 6.87
C ASP A 177 -6.97 10.84 6.61
N ARG A 178 -7.68 11.55 7.48
CA ARG A 178 -9.13 11.76 7.41
C ARG A 178 -9.49 13.09 6.75
N SER A 179 -8.52 13.75 6.10
CA SER A 179 -8.71 15.06 5.51
C SER A 179 -9.54 14.95 4.23
N CYS A 180 -10.61 15.71 4.19
CA CYS A 180 -11.47 15.82 3.03
C CYS A 180 -10.77 16.64 1.93
N PRO A 181 -10.64 16.14 0.69
CA PRO A 181 -10.04 16.90 -0.41
C PRO A 181 -10.82 18.17 -0.69
N VAL A 182 -10.22 19.16 -1.36
CA VAL A 182 -10.96 20.35 -1.83
C VAL A 182 -11.97 19.98 -2.93
N SER A 183 -11.66 18.94 -3.72
CA SER A 183 -12.53 18.39 -4.75
C SER A 183 -12.30 16.89 -4.88
N ALA A 184 -13.37 16.11 -5.01
CA ALA A 184 -13.31 14.68 -5.28
C ALA A 184 -14.11 14.32 -6.54
N TYR A 185 -13.63 13.32 -7.28
CA TYR A 185 -14.39 12.66 -8.34
C TYR A 185 -14.68 11.24 -7.88
N GLY A 186 -15.97 10.88 -7.77
CA GLY A 186 -16.41 9.54 -7.35
C GLY A 186 -17.14 9.51 -6.01
N ALA A 187 -17.78 8.37 -5.72
CA ALA A 187 -18.73 8.22 -4.61
C ALA A 187 -18.09 7.87 -3.26
N VAL A 188 -16.82 7.42 -3.24
CA VAL A 188 -16.17 6.90 -2.03
C VAL A 188 -14.73 7.39 -1.97
N LEU A 189 -14.37 7.99 -0.82
CA LEU A 189 -13.00 8.33 -0.46
C LEU A 189 -12.48 7.31 0.55
N PHE A 190 -11.17 7.10 0.59
CA PHE A 190 -10.51 6.25 1.57
C PHE A 190 -9.56 7.07 2.42
N SER A 191 -9.47 6.80 3.72
CA SER A 191 -8.44 7.43 4.56
C SER A 191 -7.06 7.02 4.06
N GLY A 192 -6.10 7.94 4.02
CA GLY A 192 -4.74 7.68 3.54
C GLY A 192 -3.74 7.46 4.67
N ILE A 193 -2.50 7.05 4.34
CA ILE A 193 -1.40 7.01 5.30
C ILE A 193 -0.75 8.40 5.35
N LEU A 194 -0.72 9.02 6.53
CA LEU A 194 -0.09 10.32 6.72
C LEU A 194 1.45 10.22 6.60
N PRO A 195 2.14 11.29 6.17
CA PRO A 195 3.61 11.37 6.18
C PRO A 195 4.24 11.00 7.53
N SER A 196 3.65 11.44 8.64
CA SER A 196 4.06 11.07 10.00
C SER A 196 3.92 9.57 10.29
N GLN A 197 2.89 8.91 9.75
CA GLN A 197 2.76 7.46 9.84
C GLN A 197 3.86 6.76 9.05
N TRP A 198 4.14 7.19 7.81
CA TRP A 198 5.28 6.70 7.03
C TRP A 198 6.59 6.87 7.79
N LYS A 199 6.79 8.04 8.40
CA LYS A 199 7.97 8.31 9.21
C LYS A 199 8.11 7.32 10.36
N ARG A 200 7.05 7.08 11.13
CA ARG A 200 7.07 6.10 12.23
C ARG A 200 7.38 4.67 11.77
N LEU A 201 6.78 4.23 10.66
CA LEU A 201 6.96 2.87 10.15
C LEU A 201 8.39 2.64 9.64
N LEU A 202 8.94 3.63 8.93
CA LEU A 202 10.21 3.50 8.22
C LEU A 202 11.42 3.95 9.05
N HIS A 203 11.22 4.60 10.20
CA HIS A 203 12.28 5.21 11.01
C HIS A 203 13.48 4.29 11.24
N GLU A 204 13.24 3.05 11.70
CA GLU A 204 14.33 2.10 12.01
C GLU A 204 15.18 1.72 10.79
N HIS A 205 14.58 1.77 9.59
CA HIS A 205 15.21 1.34 8.33
C HIS A 205 15.83 2.51 7.57
N VAL A 206 15.28 3.71 7.73
CA VAL A 206 15.65 4.88 6.93
C VAL A 206 16.54 5.87 7.69
N GLU A 207 16.41 5.99 9.01
CA GLU A 207 17.24 6.91 9.80
C GLU A 207 18.36 6.17 10.57
N GLY A 208 18.23 4.85 10.74
CA GLY A 208 19.12 4.05 11.58
C GLY A 208 18.83 4.23 13.07
N ARG A 209 19.42 3.39 13.93
CA ARG A 209 19.32 3.59 15.38
C ARG A 209 20.19 4.79 15.77
N ALA A 210 19.61 5.72 16.52
CA ALA A 210 20.40 6.66 17.30
C ALA A 210 21.05 5.86 18.44
N ASP A 211 22.34 5.58 18.31
CA ASP A 211 23.15 4.96 19.37
C ASP A 211 23.28 5.89 20.59
#